data_AF-A0AAD1TBU2-F1
#
_entry.id   AF-A0AAD1TBU2-F1
#
_cell.length_a   1.000
_cell.length_b   1.000
_cell.length_c   1.000
_cell.angle_alpha   90.00
_cell.angle_beta   90.00
_cell.angle_gamma   90.00
#
_symmetry.space_group_name_H-M   'P 1'
#
loop_
_entity.id
_entity.type
_entity.pdbx_description
1 polymer ?
#
loop_
_entity_poly.entity_id
_entity_poly.type
_entity_poly.pdbx_seq_one_letter_code
_entity_poly.pdbx_strand_id
1 'polypeptide(L)'
;MDQELDHRNMKENILTVRDLHETPEHGEIRENILTVRDLQETSEHGEIRQNILTERDLHETPEHGEIRENILTERDLHETPEHGEIRENILTERDLHETPEHGEIRENILTERDLHEMQEYISKFEATEAESIR
;
A
#
# COMPACT_ATOMS: atom_id res chain seq x y z
N MET A 1 -13.00 -12.02 -34.09
CA MET A 1 -13.15 -12.81 -32.85
C MET A 1 -13.07 -11.76 -31.78
N ASP A 2 -14.22 -11.30 -31.31
CA ASP A 2 -14.23 -10.31 -30.22
C ASP A 2 -13.82 -11.08 -28.98
N GLN A 3 -12.59 -10.86 -28.50
CA GLN A 3 -12.18 -11.28 -27.18
C GLN A 3 -13.01 -10.43 -26.21
N GLU A 4 -13.93 -11.07 -25.51
CA GLU A 4 -14.68 -10.46 -24.42
C GLU A 4 -13.67 -10.31 -23.26
N LEU A 5 -13.01 -9.15 -23.21
CA LEU A 5 -12.05 -8.81 -22.15
C LEU A 5 -12.78 -8.80 -20.81
N ASP A 6 -12.29 -9.53 -19.80
CA ASP A 6 -12.90 -9.56 -18.46
C ASP A 6 -12.65 -8.22 -17.75
N HIS A 7 -13.64 -7.32 -17.84
CA HIS A 7 -13.60 -6.00 -17.21
C HIS A 7 -14.37 -6.02 -15.89
N ARG A 8 -13.66 -6.08 -14.76
CA ARG A 8 -14.24 -6.18 -13.42
C ARG A 8 -13.88 -4.97 -12.57
N ASN A 9 -14.92 -4.30 -12.06
CA ASN A 9 -14.75 -3.28 -11.01
C ASN A 9 -15.26 -3.85 -9.70
N MET A 10 -14.39 -3.93 -8.70
CA MET A 10 -14.68 -4.55 -7.41
C MET A 10 -14.50 -3.55 -6.28
N LYS A 11 -15.39 -3.64 -5.28
CA LYS A 11 -15.29 -2.84 -4.08
C LYS A 11 -15.68 -3.64 -2.85
N GLU A 12 -14.73 -3.90 -1.97
CA GLU A 12 -14.94 -4.74 -0.79
C GLU A 12 -14.54 -4.04 0.51
N ASN A 13 -15.15 -4.49 1.60
CA ASN A 13 -14.75 -4.17 2.96
C ASN A 13 -14.59 -5.48 3.71
N ILE A 14 -13.35 -5.86 3.99
CA ILE A 14 -13.00 -7.17 4.52
C ILE A 14 -12.48 -6.99 5.94
N LEU A 15 -13.11 -7.69 6.88
CA LEU A 15 -12.76 -7.56 8.30
C LEU A 15 -11.56 -8.44 8.67
N THR A 16 -11.46 -9.62 8.06
CA THR A 16 -10.32 -10.51 8.23
C THR A 16 -10.32 -11.50 7.09
N VAL A 17 -9.22 -11.61 6.37
CA VAL A 17 -9.02 -12.65 5.35
C VAL A 17 -7.67 -13.31 5.58
N ARG A 18 -7.60 -14.60 5.26
CA ARG A 18 -6.32 -15.31 5.31
C ARG A 18 -5.61 -15.14 3.98
N ASP A 19 -6.27 -15.55 2.91
CA ASP A 19 -5.73 -15.57 1.56
C ASP A 19 -6.78 -14.93 0.64
N LEU A 20 -6.38 -13.92 -0.12
CA LEU A 20 -7.20 -13.30 -1.16
C LEU A 20 -6.41 -13.27 -2.47
N HIS A 21 -7.06 -13.62 -3.57
CA HIS A 21 -6.43 -13.65 -4.88
C HIS A 21 -7.40 -13.17 -5.96
N GLU A 22 -7.03 -12.08 -6.64
CA GLU A 22 -7.82 -11.47 -7.70
C GLU A 22 -6.97 -11.31 -8.97
N THR A 23 -7.55 -11.69 -10.11
CA THR A 23 -6.87 -11.70 -11.41
C THR A 23 -7.73 -11.14 -12.56
N PRO A 24 -8.29 -9.93 -12.46
CA PRO A 24 -9.04 -9.35 -13.57
C PRO A 24 -8.10 -8.99 -14.73
N GLU A 25 -8.54 -9.19 -15.98
CA GLU A 25 -7.78 -8.67 -17.13
C GLU A 25 -7.82 -7.14 -17.13
N HIS A 26 -9.00 -6.55 -16.88
CA HIS A 26 -9.19 -5.11 -16.89
C HIS A 26 -10.05 -4.64 -15.70
N GLY A 27 -9.81 -3.43 -15.19
CA GLY A 27 -10.73 -2.74 -14.28
C GLY A 27 -10.10 -2.21 -12.98
N GLU A 28 -10.94 -1.83 -12.03
CA GLU A 28 -10.53 -1.21 -10.76
C GLU A 28 -10.86 -2.11 -9.56
N ILE A 29 -9.84 -2.38 -8.73
CA ILE A 29 -10.00 -3.06 -7.44
C ILE A 29 -9.91 -2.01 -6.33
N ARG A 30 -10.90 -2.00 -5.44
CA ARG A 30 -10.92 -1.12 -4.26
C ARG A 30 -11.24 -1.88 -2.98
N GLU A 31 -10.28 -1.99 -2.09
CA GLU A 31 -10.47 -2.76 -0.87
C GLU A 31 -10.15 -1.95 0.40
N ASN A 32 -10.92 -2.19 1.45
CA ASN A 32 -10.53 -1.81 2.80
C ASN A 32 -10.45 -3.09 3.64
N ILE A 33 -9.23 -3.44 4.04
CA ILE A 33 -8.97 -4.69 4.75
C ILE A 33 -8.42 -4.37 6.15
N LEU A 34 -9.08 -4.90 7.18
CA LEU A 34 -8.61 -4.70 8.55
C LEU A 34 -7.48 -5.66 8.92
N THR A 35 -7.48 -6.87 8.39
CA THR A 35 -6.33 -7.77 8.53
C THR A 35 -6.31 -8.76 7.37
N VAL A 36 -5.18 -8.82 6.69
CA VAL A 36 -4.87 -9.85 5.71
C VAL A 36 -3.55 -10.50 6.09
N ARG A 37 -3.42 -11.78 5.76
CA ARG A 37 -2.14 -12.46 5.88
C ARG A 37 -1.42 -12.46 4.54
N ASP A 38 -2.10 -12.96 3.52
CA ASP A 38 -1.52 -13.15 2.20
C ASP A 38 -2.51 -12.55 1.16
N LEU A 39 -2.10 -11.50 0.46
CA LEU A 39 -2.86 -10.87 -0.62
C LEU A 39 -2.07 -10.93 -1.93
N GLN A 40 -2.72 -11.37 -3.00
CA GLN A 40 -2.10 -11.41 -4.32
C GLN A 40 -3.04 -10.88 -5.40
N GLU A 41 -2.68 -9.75 -6.00
CA GLU A 41 -3.45 -9.12 -7.06
C GLU A 41 -2.63 -9.04 -8.34
N THR A 42 -3.24 -9.46 -9.45
CA THR A 42 -2.61 -9.38 -10.77
C THR A 42 -3.61 -8.78 -11.76
N SER A 43 -3.18 -7.82 -12.58
CA SER A 43 -4.07 -7.20 -13.57
C SER A 43 -3.30 -6.84 -14.83
N GLU A 44 -3.86 -7.04 -16.01
CA GLU A 44 -3.18 -6.58 -17.24
C GLU A 44 -3.33 -5.07 -17.39
N HIS A 45 -4.55 -4.54 -17.14
CA HIS A 45 -4.87 -3.12 -17.26
C HIS A 45 -5.81 -2.64 -16.15
N GLY A 46 -5.30 -1.96 -15.13
CA GLY A 46 -6.16 -1.56 -14.01
C GLY A 46 -5.61 -0.58 -12.99
N GLU A 47 -6.49 -0.17 -12.07
CA GLU A 47 -6.11 0.58 -10.88
C GLU A 47 -6.37 -0.29 -9.65
N ILE A 48 -5.37 -0.44 -8.79
CA ILE A 48 -5.50 -1.08 -7.49
C ILE A 48 -5.48 0.01 -6.42
N ARG A 49 -6.47 0.02 -5.54
CA ARG A 49 -6.51 0.96 -4.41
C ARG A 49 -6.88 0.27 -3.12
N GLN A 50 -5.98 0.30 -2.15
CA GLN A 50 -6.16 -0.44 -0.92
C GLN A 50 -5.94 0.45 0.31
N ASN A 51 -6.69 0.16 1.37
CA ASN A 51 -6.39 0.62 2.72
C ASN A 51 -6.32 -0.58 3.64
N ILE A 52 -5.12 -0.91 4.12
CA ILE A 52 -4.87 -2.09 4.94
C ILE A 52 -4.37 -1.68 6.33
N LEU A 53 -5.05 -2.17 7.37
CA LEU A 53 -4.61 -1.87 8.74
C LEU A 53 -3.42 -2.73 9.17
N THR A 54 -3.44 -4.01 8.80
CA THR A 54 -2.37 -4.95 9.14
C THR A 54 -2.25 -6.00 8.07
N GLU A 55 -1.03 -6.12 7.55
CA GLU A 55 -0.65 -7.07 6.54
C GLU A 55 0.61 -7.82 6.94
N ARG A 56 0.72 -9.04 6.42
CA ARG A 56 1.96 -9.80 6.51
C ARG A 56 2.67 -9.88 5.18
N ASP A 57 2.02 -10.36 4.12
CA ASP A 57 2.65 -10.57 2.83
C ASP A 57 1.72 -10.05 1.69
N LEU A 58 2.13 -9.00 0.98
CA LEU A 58 1.44 -8.42 -0.18
C LEU A 58 2.21 -8.69 -1.48
N HIS A 59 1.49 -9.00 -2.56
CA HIS A 59 2.10 -9.14 -3.88
C HIS A 59 1.23 -8.62 -5.01
N GLU A 60 1.67 -7.54 -5.65
CA GLU A 60 0.93 -6.88 -6.74
C GLU A 60 1.72 -6.88 -8.04
N THR A 61 1.07 -7.33 -9.13
CA THR A 61 1.68 -7.35 -10.47
C THR A 61 0.75 -6.82 -11.56
N PRO A 62 0.50 -5.50 -11.63
CA PRO A 62 -0.19 -4.94 -12.76
C PRO A 62 0.74 -4.72 -13.96
N GLU A 63 0.45 -5.28 -15.14
CA GLU A 63 1.25 -5.00 -16.35
C GLU A 63 1.17 -3.50 -16.72
N HIS A 64 -0.02 -2.93 -16.69
CA HIS A 64 -0.25 -1.51 -16.95
C HIS A 64 -1.26 -0.91 -15.96
N GLY A 65 -0.84 0.01 -15.09
CA GLY A 65 -1.76 0.50 -14.06
C GLY A 65 -1.26 1.53 -13.07
N GLU A 66 -2.11 1.85 -12.09
CA GLU A 66 -1.73 2.62 -10.91
C GLU A 66 -2.04 1.81 -9.66
N ILE A 67 -1.05 1.68 -8.77
CA ILE A 67 -1.20 1.13 -7.43
C ILE A 67 -1.25 2.29 -6.44
N ARG A 68 -2.26 2.30 -5.55
CA ARG A 68 -2.37 3.28 -4.46
C ARG A 68 -2.72 2.65 -3.14
N GLU A 69 -1.84 2.82 -2.17
CA GLU A 69 -1.98 2.13 -0.90
C GLU A 69 -1.82 3.03 0.31
N ASN A 70 -2.54 2.69 1.36
CA ASN A 70 -2.26 3.16 2.72
C ASN A 70 -2.21 1.97 3.65
N ILE A 71 -1.02 1.62 4.12
CA ILE A 71 -0.80 0.46 4.97
C ILE A 71 -0.28 0.90 6.34
N LEU A 72 -0.96 0.46 7.39
CA LEU A 72 -0.62 0.89 8.76
C LEU A 72 0.52 0.06 9.35
N THR A 73 0.52 -1.24 9.08
CA THR A 73 1.56 -2.16 9.53
C THR A 73 1.73 -3.24 8.48
N GLU A 74 2.94 -3.33 7.95
CA GLU A 74 3.30 -4.30 6.93
C GLU A 74 4.60 -5.00 7.28
N ARG A 75 4.72 -6.24 6.82
CA ARG A 75 5.91 -7.04 7.08
C ARG A 75 6.71 -7.31 5.80
N ASP A 76 6.06 -7.63 4.70
CA ASP A 76 6.70 -7.96 3.43
C ASP A 76 5.81 -7.46 2.26
N LEU A 77 6.26 -6.43 1.54
CA LEU A 77 5.60 -5.88 0.32
C LEU A 77 6.39 -6.23 -0.94
N HIS A 78 5.72 -6.66 -1.99
CA HIS A 78 6.34 -6.87 -3.29
C HIS A 78 5.48 -6.40 -4.46
N GLU A 79 5.96 -5.37 -5.16
CA GLU A 79 5.28 -4.80 -6.33
C GLU A 79 6.16 -4.89 -7.59
N THR A 80 5.58 -5.41 -8.66
CA THR A 80 6.24 -5.48 -9.99
C THR A 80 5.32 -5.02 -11.10
N PRO A 81 5.03 -3.71 -11.23
CA PRO A 81 4.34 -3.24 -12.40
C PRO A 81 5.28 -3.10 -13.62
N GLU A 82 4.89 -3.60 -14.78
CA GLU A 82 5.71 -3.36 -16.00
C GLU A 82 5.64 -1.88 -16.40
N HIS A 83 4.46 -1.27 -16.31
CA HIS A 83 4.22 0.11 -16.71
C HIS A 83 3.20 0.82 -15.79
N GLY A 84 3.61 1.79 -14.97
CA GLY A 84 2.64 2.39 -14.04
C GLY A 84 3.13 3.46 -13.07
N GLU A 85 2.23 3.87 -12.17
CA GLU A 85 2.56 4.68 -11.00
C GLU A 85 2.29 3.87 -9.72
N ILE A 86 3.26 3.87 -8.80
CA ILE A 86 3.11 3.33 -7.45
C ILE A 86 3.03 4.51 -6.48
N ARG A 87 2.03 4.51 -5.59
CA ARG A 87 1.89 5.52 -4.54
C ARG A 87 1.50 4.92 -3.21
N GLU A 88 2.37 5.06 -2.24
CA GLU A 88 2.23 4.38 -0.96
C GLU A 88 2.38 5.33 0.22
N ASN A 89 1.61 5.06 1.27
CA ASN A 89 1.88 5.60 2.60
C ASN A 89 1.89 4.45 3.61
N ILE A 90 3.09 4.11 4.10
CA ILE A 90 3.30 2.99 5.02
C ILE A 90 3.75 3.53 6.38
N LEU A 91 3.08 3.12 7.46
CA LEU A 91 3.34 3.65 8.82
C LEU A 91 4.30 2.80 9.65
N THR A 92 4.46 1.54 9.29
CA THR A 92 5.44 0.64 9.91
C THR A 92 5.71 -0.49 8.93
N GLU A 93 6.95 -0.60 8.47
CA GLU A 93 7.36 -1.58 7.47
C GLU A 93 8.64 -2.30 7.90
N ARG A 94 8.81 -3.54 7.42
CA ARG A 94 10.02 -4.33 7.67
C ARG A 94 10.81 -4.63 6.40
N ASP A 95 10.15 -5.03 5.31
CA ASP A 95 10.81 -5.43 4.06
C ASP A 95 9.98 -4.97 2.83
N LEU A 96 10.54 -4.07 2.02
CA LEU A 96 9.95 -3.53 0.77
C LEU A 96 10.71 -4.04 -0.46
N HIS A 97 10.00 -4.45 -1.52
CA HIS A 97 10.60 -4.68 -2.82
C HIS A 97 9.72 -4.22 -3.99
N GLU A 98 10.06 -3.06 -4.54
CA GLU A 98 9.42 -2.52 -5.74
C GLU A 98 10.36 -2.59 -6.95
N THR A 99 9.86 -3.12 -8.06
CA THR A 99 10.61 -3.20 -9.31
C THR A 99 9.76 -2.87 -10.53
N PRO A 100 9.41 -1.58 -10.74
CA PRO A 100 8.78 -1.16 -11.97
C PRO A 100 9.76 -1.18 -13.14
N GLU A 101 9.36 -1.75 -14.28
CA GLU A 101 10.17 -1.63 -15.51
C GLU A 101 10.11 -0.21 -16.08
N HIS A 102 8.92 0.42 -16.03
CA HIS A 102 8.68 1.76 -16.55
C HIS A 102 7.61 2.53 -15.75
N GLY A 103 8.01 3.46 -14.88
CA GLY A 103 7.03 4.16 -14.02
C GLY A 103 7.60 5.21 -13.07
N GLU A 104 6.72 5.82 -12.26
CA GLU A 104 7.08 6.63 -11.10
C GLU A 104 6.69 5.92 -9.80
N ILE A 105 7.60 5.91 -8.83
CA ILE A 105 7.35 5.47 -7.46
C ILE A 105 7.25 6.71 -6.55
N ARG A 106 6.26 6.74 -5.66
CA ARG A 106 6.15 7.74 -4.59
C ARG A 106 5.76 7.08 -3.27
N GLU A 107 6.75 6.97 -2.39
CA GLU A 107 6.59 6.39 -1.06
C GLU A 107 6.62 7.46 0.04
N ASN A 108 5.79 7.29 1.07
CA ASN A 108 6.01 7.90 2.38
C ASN A 108 6.01 6.80 3.45
N ILE A 109 7.20 6.36 3.84
CA ILE A 109 7.39 5.36 4.89
C ILE A 109 7.76 6.06 6.19
N LEU A 110 6.97 5.82 7.24
CA LEU A 110 7.33 6.14 8.61
C LEU A 110 7.79 4.83 9.28
N THR A 111 8.98 4.80 9.86
CA THR A 111 9.42 3.66 10.67
C THR A 111 9.19 3.91 12.16
N GLU A 112 9.21 2.87 13.00
CA GLU A 112 9.15 3.03 14.47
C GLU A 112 10.22 4.01 14.98
N ARG A 113 11.40 4.06 14.33
CA ARG A 113 12.46 5.02 14.66
C ARG A 113 12.04 6.45 14.35
N ASP A 114 11.43 6.68 13.18
CA ASP A 114 11.01 8.02 12.76
C ASP A 114 9.86 8.54 13.62
N LEU A 115 8.96 7.65 14.07
CA LEU A 115 7.92 7.96 15.03
C LEU A 115 8.49 8.32 16.42
N HIS A 116 9.52 7.62 16.88
CA HIS A 116 10.18 7.93 18.16
C HIS A 116 10.93 9.27 18.11
N GLU A 117 11.66 9.54 17.02
CA GLU A 117 12.38 10.79 16.82
C GLU A 117 11.42 12.00 16.71
N MET A 118 10.28 11.82 16.03
CA MET A 118 9.18 12.78 15.99
C MET A 118 8.62 13.10 17.38
N GLN A 119 8.35 12.08 18.19
CA GLN A 119 7.86 12.28 19.56
C GLN A 119 8.89 13.00 20.44
N GLU A 120 10.17 12.65 20.32
CA GLU A 120 11.25 13.30 21.04
C GLU A 120 11.40 14.77 20.60
N TYR A 121 11.30 15.06 19.31
CA TYR A 121 11.35 16.41 18.76
C TYR A 121 10.18 17.28 19.26
N ILE A 122 8.95 16.76 19.21
CA ILE A 122 7.76 17.44 19.74
C ILE A 122 7.93 17.71 21.24
N SER A 123 8.38 16.71 22.01
CA SER A 123 8.59 16.85 23.45
C SER A 123 9.63 17.92 23.81
N LYS A 124 10.71 18.01 23.02
CA LYS A 124 11.74 19.05 23.18
C LYS A 124 11.19 20.44 22.85
N PHE A 125 10.36 20.55 21.80
CA PHE A 125 9.74 21.81 21.39
C PHE A 125 8.78 22.34 22.46
N GLU A 126 7.89 21.49 22.99
CA GLU A 126 6.97 21.85 24.08
C GLU A 126 7.70 22.24 25.36
N ALA A 127 8.80 21.56 25.70
CA ALA A 127 9.63 21.90 26.84
C ALA A 127 10.28 23.29 26.70
N THR A 128 10.77 23.63 25.50
CA THR A 128 11.35 24.95 25.24
C THR A 128 10.32 26.08 25.25
N GLU A 129 9.09 25.82 24.81
CA GLU A 129 8.01 26.82 24.82
C GLU A 129 7.54 27.12 26.26
N ALA A 130 7.47 26.08 27.11
CA ALA A 130 7.14 26.22 28.53
C ALA A 130 8.21 27.00 29.33
N GLU A 131 9.48 26.90 28.95
CA GLU A 131 10.58 27.67 29.57
C GLU A 131 10.61 29.14 29.11
N SER A 132 10.16 29.46 27.90
CA SER A 132 10.15 30.83 27.36
C SER A 132 9.03 31.73 27.90
N ILE A 133 8.06 31.19 28.64
CA ILE A 133 6.89 31.93 29.18
C ILE A 133 7.03 32.20 30.69
N ARG A 134 8.14 31.79 31.33
CA ARG A 134 8.48 32.14 32.73
C ARG A 134 9.33 33.40 32.83
#